data_AF-A0A5S9IH74-F1
#
_entry.id   AF-A0A5S9IH74-F1
#
_cell.length_a   1.000
_cell.length_b   1.000
_cell.length_c   1.000
_cell.angle_alpha   90.00
_cell.angle_beta   90.00
_cell.angle_gamma   90.00
#
_symmetry.space_group_name_H-M   'P 1'
#
loop_
_entity.id
_entity.type
_entity.pdbx_description
1 polymer ?
#
loop_
_entity_poly.entity_id
_entity_poly.type
_entity_poly.pdbx_seq_one_letter_code
_entity_poly.pdbx_strand_id
1 'polypeptide(L)'
;MDEEEFDIALQKYLEIQNQEKHLAQQKALLRQKIESYLKGVQRDQIMVSMSDFDVRISRKEKVVVKYDEDVLRERLQDDYPKVLALDIQKIKKRRRELENILQEKIEEFASPDREKIRNLIEDGDLDSRQFHGAFTKEIKSTIYVTRKKKYEKKLGM
;
A
#
# COMPACT_ATOMS: atom_id res chain seq x y z
N MET A 1 27.70 -16.18 -9.23
CA MET A 1 26.54 -16.40 -10.08
C MET A 1 26.92 -16.06 -11.49
N ASP A 2 27.09 -17.09 -12.31
CA ASP A 2 27.25 -16.94 -13.75
C ASP A 2 25.87 -16.71 -14.41
N GLU A 3 25.87 -16.44 -15.71
CA GLU A 3 24.66 -16.11 -16.47
C GLU A 3 23.66 -17.26 -16.49
N GLU A 4 24.15 -18.51 -16.51
CA GLU A 4 23.32 -19.71 -16.47
C GLU A 4 22.64 -19.90 -15.11
N GLU A 5 23.38 -19.70 -14.00
CA GLU A 5 22.84 -19.74 -12.65
C GLU A 5 21.80 -18.62 -12.42
N PHE A 6 22.00 -17.43 -13.01
CA PHE A 6 21.00 -16.34 -12.99
C PHE A 6 19.72 -16.70 -13.73
N ASP A 7 19.83 -17.26 -14.94
CA ASP A 7 18.67 -17.64 -15.76
C ASP A 7 17.84 -18.74 -15.08
N ILE A 8 18.50 -19.74 -14.49
CA ILE A 8 17.85 -20.78 -13.69
C ILE A 8 17.13 -20.16 -12.48
N ALA A 9 17.78 -19.24 -11.77
CA ALA A 9 17.18 -18.56 -10.63
C ALA A 9 15.97 -17.71 -11.03
N LEU A 10 16.04 -16.99 -12.16
CA LEU A 10 14.95 -16.16 -12.67
C LEU A 10 13.77 -17.02 -13.15
N GLN A 11 14.03 -18.14 -13.83
CA GLN A 11 13.00 -19.08 -14.24
C GLN A 11 12.25 -19.65 -13.03
N LYS A 12 12.99 -20.09 -12.01
CA LYS A 12 12.42 -20.60 -10.76
C LYS A 12 11.63 -19.52 -10.02
N TYR A 13 12.13 -18.28 -9.98
CA TYR A 13 11.41 -17.15 -9.41
C TYR A 13 10.07 -16.91 -10.10
N LEU A 14 10.05 -16.90 -11.44
CA LEU A 14 8.82 -16.70 -12.21
C LEU A 14 7.82 -17.84 -12.07
N GLU A 15 8.31 -19.06 -11.90
CA GLU A 15 7.48 -20.23 -11.60
C GLU A 15 6.81 -20.09 -10.22
N ILE A 16 7.60 -19.78 -9.19
CA ILE A 16 7.09 -19.54 -7.83
C ILE A 16 6.06 -18.41 -7.86
N GLN A 17 6.32 -17.31 -8.57
CA GLN A 17 5.37 -16.20 -8.70
C GLN A 17 4.03 -16.63 -9.31
N ASN A 18 4.03 -17.56 -10.27
CA ASN A 18 2.78 -18.12 -10.81
C ASN A 18 2.09 -19.02 -9.78
N GLN A 19 2.85 -19.88 -9.09
CA GLN A 19 2.33 -20.76 -8.06
C GLN A 19 1.70 -19.95 -6.92
N GLU A 20 2.34 -18.88 -6.45
CA GLU A 20 1.80 -17.96 -5.45
C GLU A 20 0.49 -17.33 -5.90
N LYS A 21 0.39 -16.89 -7.16
CA LYS A 21 -0.85 -16.33 -7.72
C LYS A 21 -1.97 -17.38 -7.71
N HIS A 22 -1.67 -18.60 -8.14
CA HIS A 22 -2.63 -19.69 -8.15
C HIS A 22 -3.06 -20.09 -6.72
N LEU A 23 -2.11 -20.23 -5.80
CA LEU A 23 -2.35 -20.49 -4.38
C LEU A 23 -3.19 -19.37 -3.74
N ALA A 24 -2.95 -18.11 -4.09
CA ALA A 24 -3.75 -16.99 -3.61
C ALA A 24 -5.21 -17.10 -4.06
N GLN A 25 -5.45 -17.47 -5.33
CA GLN A 25 -6.80 -17.73 -5.85
C GLN A 25 -7.46 -18.91 -5.15
N GLN A 26 -6.76 -20.03 -4.99
CA GLN A 26 -7.29 -21.20 -4.27
C GLN A 26 -7.61 -20.88 -2.80
N LYS A 27 -6.72 -20.16 -2.11
CA LYS A 27 -6.93 -19.72 -0.74
C LYS A 27 -8.14 -18.80 -0.62
N ALA A 28 -8.36 -17.91 -1.59
CA ALA A 28 -9.54 -17.06 -1.65
C ALA A 28 -10.83 -17.90 -1.79
N LEU A 29 -10.85 -18.88 -2.69
CA LEU A 29 -11.98 -19.79 -2.86
C LEU A 29 -12.27 -20.61 -1.59
N LEU A 30 -11.23 -21.16 -0.95
CA LEU A 30 -11.37 -21.90 0.31
C LEU A 30 -11.89 -21.01 1.43
N ARG A 31 -11.39 -19.78 1.54
CA ARG A 31 -11.90 -18.80 2.51
C ARG A 31 -13.38 -18.51 2.31
N GLN A 32 -13.82 -18.36 1.06
CA GLN A 32 -15.24 -18.16 0.75
C GLN A 32 -16.10 -19.36 1.16
N LYS A 33 -15.61 -20.60 0.96
CA LYS A 33 -16.30 -21.82 1.42
C LYS A 33 -16.41 -21.85 2.95
N ILE A 34 -15.31 -21.56 3.66
CA ILE A 34 -15.28 -21.49 5.14
C ILE A 34 -16.25 -20.43 5.65
N GLU A 35 -16.25 -19.24 5.05
CA GLU A 35 -17.17 -18.16 5.42
C GLU A 35 -18.64 -18.56 5.19
N SER A 36 -18.92 -19.21 4.05
CA SER A 36 -20.27 -19.70 3.71
C SER A 36 -20.76 -20.76 4.72
N TYR A 37 -19.87 -21.65 5.14
CA TYR A 37 -20.17 -22.63 6.18
C TYR A 37 -20.53 -21.94 7.51
N LEU A 38 -19.69 -21.00 7.98
CA LEU A 38 -19.93 -20.25 9.21
C LEU A 38 -21.26 -19.48 9.18
N LYS A 39 -21.61 -18.87 8.03
CA LYS A 39 -22.92 -18.26 7.79
C LYS A 39 -24.05 -19.27 7.93
N GLY A 40 -23.93 -20.43 7.29
CA GLY A 40 -24.95 -21.48 7.32
C GLY A 40 -25.22 -22.03 8.71
N VAL A 41 -24.18 -22.17 9.54
CA VAL A 41 -24.33 -22.64 10.93
C VAL A 41 -24.61 -21.51 11.94
N GLN A 42 -24.74 -20.26 11.48
CA GLN A 42 -24.96 -19.07 12.30
C GLN A 42 -23.98 -18.94 13.48
N ARG A 43 -22.70 -19.27 13.25
CA ARG A 43 -21.65 -19.12 14.26
C ARG A 43 -20.57 -18.19 13.75
N ASP A 44 -20.17 -17.24 14.58
CA ASP A 44 -19.06 -16.35 14.30
C ASP A 44 -17.70 -16.95 14.67
N GLN A 45 -17.69 -18.07 15.40
CA GLN A 45 -16.47 -18.77 15.76
C GLN A 45 -16.70 -20.28 15.88
N ILE A 46 -15.73 -21.06 15.39
CA ILE A 46 -15.61 -22.50 15.63
C ILE A 46 -14.15 -22.87 15.94
N MET A 47 -13.98 -24.01 16.61
CA MET A 47 -12.70 -24.68 16.79
C MET A 47 -12.79 -26.00 16.02
N VAL A 48 -11.77 -26.29 15.21
CA VAL A 48 -11.70 -27.51 14.41
C VAL A 48 -10.37 -28.18 14.70
N SER A 49 -10.42 -29.41 15.20
CA SER A 49 -9.23 -30.24 15.38
C SER A 49 -8.80 -30.84 14.05
N MET A 50 -7.56 -30.56 13.66
CA MET A 50 -6.86 -31.23 12.56
C MET A 50 -6.00 -32.36 13.13
N SER A 51 -5.40 -33.19 12.27
CA SER A 51 -4.53 -34.30 12.68
C SER A 51 -3.43 -33.89 13.66
N ASP A 52 -2.88 -32.69 13.48
CA ASP A 52 -1.65 -32.26 14.17
C ASP A 52 -1.84 -30.97 15.00
N PHE A 53 -2.96 -30.28 14.88
CA PHE A 53 -3.22 -29.01 15.58
C PHE A 53 -4.70 -28.62 15.57
N ASP A 54 -5.10 -27.80 16.53
CA ASP A 54 -6.42 -27.17 16.53
C ASP A 54 -6.40 -25.82 15.81
N VAL A 55 -7.45 -25.55 15.02
CA VAL A 55 -7.65 -24.28 14.32
C VAL A 55 -8.85 -23.56 14.90
N ARG A 56 -8.62 -22.32 15.35
CA ARG A 56 -9.70 -21.37 15.64
C ARG A 56 -10.04 -20.59 14.37
N ILE A 57 -11.29 -20.71 13.93
CA ILE A 57 -11.81 -19.95 12.79
C ILE A 57 -12.83 -18.94 13.31
N SER A 58 -12.64 -17.67 12.97
CA SER A 58 -13.54 -16.58 13.36
C SER A 58 -13.99 -15.78 12.15
N ARG A 59 -15.29 -15.56 12.01
CA ARG A 59 -15.90 -14.58 11.10
C ARG A 59 -16.19 -13.32 11.90
N LYS A 60 -15.65 -12.19 11.44
CA LYS A 60 -16.01 -10.87 11.97
C LYS A 60 -16.66 -10.08 10.86
N GLU A 61 -17.91 -9.72 11.06
CA GLU A 61 -18.57 -8.75 10.19
C GLU A 61 -18.28 -7.36 10.72
N LYS A 62 -17.80 -6.50 9.85
CA LYS A 62 -17.68 -5.07 10.15
C LYS A 62 -18.70 -4.36 9.27
N VAL A 63 -19.65 -3.70 9.91
CA VAL A 63 -20.52 -2.75 9.19
C VAL A 63 -19.63 -1.61 8.72
N VAL A 64 -19.54 -1.45 7.40
CA VAL A 64 -18.87 -0.31 6.78
C VAL A 64 -19.95 0.68 6.39
N VAL A 65 -20.15 1.70 7.23
CA VAL A 65 -21.04 2.81 6.88
C VAL A 65 -20.28 3.74 5.95
N LYS A 66 -20.84 3.98 4.77
CA LYS A 66 -20.39 5.02 3.85
C LYS A 66 -21.39 6.15 3.91
N TYR A 67 -20.91 7.34 4.24
CA TYR A 67 -21.74 8.53 4.30
C TYR A 67 -21.68 9.27 2.98
N ASP A 68 -22.82 9.80 2.55
CA ASP A 68 -22.89 10.80 1.50
C ASP A 68 -22.50 12.16 2.12
N GLU A 69 -21.32 12.65 1.75
CA GLU A 69 -20.76 13.88 2.33
C GLU A 69 -21.53 15.13 1.91
N ASP A 70 -22.12 15.15 0.72
CA ASP A 70 -22.83 16.35 0.25
C ASP A 70 -24.18 16.45 0.97
N VAL A 71 -24.89 15.32 1.13
CA VAL A 71 -26.10 15.26 1.95
C VAL A 71 -25.82 15.58 3.41
N LEU A 72 -24.72 15.06 3.99
CA LEU A 72 -24.35 15.38 5.38
C LEU A 72 -23.97 16.85 5.56
N ARG A 73 -23.27 17.45 4.60
CA ARG A 73 -22.89 18.86 4.65
C ARG A 73 -24.13 19.75 4.64
N GLU A 74 -25.11 19.45 3.79
CA GLU A 74 -26.38 20.18 3.72
C GLU A 74 -27.19 20.09 5.02
N ARG A 75 -27.25 18.90 5.63
CA ARG A 75 -28.07 18.64 6.82
C ARG A 75 -27.43 19.13 8.12
N LEU A 76 -26.11 18.92 8.26
CA LEU A 76 -25.39 19.26 9.49
C LEU A 76 -24.92 20.71 9.51
N GLN A 77 -24.79 21.36 8.34
CA GLN A 77 -24.43 22.77 8.24
C GLN A 77 -23.19 23.10 9.11
N ASP A 78 -23.34 23.98 10.09
CA ASP A 78 -22.27 24.41 11.00
C ASP A 78 -21.75 23.29 11.93
N ASP A 79 -22.53 22.22 12.12
CA ASP A 79 -22.11 21.04 12.87
C ASP A 79 -21.33 20.03 12.02
N TYR A 80 -21.31 20.17 10.69
CA TYR A 80 -20.60 19.25 9.80
C TYR A 80 -19.11 19.08 10.15
N PRO A 81 -18.34 20.15 10.46
CA PRO A 81 -16.94 20.00 10.85
C PRO A 81 -16.72 19.14 12.10
N LYS A 82 -17.69 19.08 13.02
CA LYS A 82 -17.57 18.31 14.28
C LYS A 82 -17.54 16.80 14.05
N VAL A 83 -18.07 16.32 12.92
CA VAL A 83 -18.08 14.89 12.57
C VAL A 83 -16.93 14.49 11.64
N LEU A 84 -16.13 15.45 11.20
CA LEU A 84 -14.98 15.18 10.34
C LEU A 84 -13.78 14.68 11.14
N ALA A 85 -13.06 13.73 10.55
CA ALA A 85 -11.73 13.33 10.99
C ALA A 85 -10.73 13.59 9.88
N LEU A 86 -9.44 13.60 10.22
CA LEU A 86 -8.38 13.75 9.23
C LEU A 86 -8.39 12.59 8.23
N ASP A 87 -8.64 12.93 6.97
CA ASP A 87 -8.60 12.00 5.85
C ASP A 87 -7.25 12.14 5.12
N ILE A 88 -6.37 11.16 5.32
CA ILE A 88 -5.02 11.14 4.74
C ILE A 88 -5.05 11.21 3.20
N GLN A 89 -6.07 10.66 2.55
CA GLN A 89 -6.18 10.70 1.09
C GLN A 89 -6.55 12.10 0.61
N LYS A 90 -7.48 12.78 1.29
CA LYS A 90 -7.82 14.18 1.00
C LYS A 90 -6.65 15.13 1.30
N ILE A 91 -5.94 14.90 2.40
CA ILE A 91 -4.72 15.64 2.77
C ILE A 91 -3.66 15.51 1.68
N LYS A 92 -3.38 14.28 1.23
CA LYS A 92 -2.40 14.05 0.15
C LYS A 92 -2.78 14.79 -1.14
N LYS A 93 -4.06 14.81 -1.51
CA LYS A 93 -4.55 15.53 -2.69
C LYS A 93 -4.37 17.04 -2.57
N ARG A 94 -4.49 17.60 -1.37
CA ARG A 94 -4.36 19.03 -1.08
C ARG A 94 -3.02 19.41 -0.44
N ARG A 95 -2.00 18.55 -0.61
CA ARG A 95 -0.71 18.67 0.09
C ARG A 95 -0.09 20.06 -0.08
N ARG A 96 -0.07 20.62 -1.30
CA ARG A 96 0.53 21.94 -1.58
C ARG A 96 -0.16 23.08 -0.84
N GLU A 97 -1.49 23.07 -0.81
CA GLU A 97 -2.28 24.06 -0.06
C GLU A 97 -2.00 23.96 1.44
N LEU A 98 -1.94 22.73 1.96
CA LEU A 98 -1.66 22.47 3.37
C LEU A 98 -0.23 22.84 3.77
N GLU A 99 0.77 22.62 2.92
CA GLU A 99 2.15 23.06 3.19
C GLU A 99 2.23 24.58 3.42
N ASN A 100 1.48 25.37 2.65
CA ASN A 100 1.41 26.83 2.85
C ASN A 100 0.70 27.20 4.16
N ILE A 101 -0.41 26.52 4.49
CA ILE A 101 -1.16 26.77 5.74
C ILE A 101 -0.30 26.42 6.97
N LEU A 102 0.49 25.35 6.86
CA LEU A 102 1.32 24.84 7.95
C LEU A 102 2.70 25.52 8.02
N GLN A 103 2.98 26.53 7.21
CA GLN A 103 4.32 27.11 7.08
C GLN A 103 4.92 27.55 8.42
N GLU A 104 4.12 28.15 9.30
CA GLU A 104 4.57 28.60 10.64
C GLU A 104 4.91 27.44 11.60
N LYS A 105 4.40 26.24 11.34
CA LYS A 105 4.57 25.04 12.18
C LYS A 105 5.19 23.88 11.41
N ILE A 106 5.81 24.15 10.27
CA ILE A 106 6.22 23.10 9.34
C ILE A 106 7.25 22.14 9.96
N GLU A 107 8.07 22.63 10.89
CA GLU A 107 9.05 21.84 11.64
C GLU A 107 8.42 20.75 12.53
N GLU A 108 7.17 20.93 12.96
CA GLU A 108 6.46 19.93 13.78
C GLU A 108 5.91 18.76 12.94
N PHE A 109 5.65 18.99 11.65
CA PHE A 109 4.90 18.06 10.78
C PHE A 109 5.69 17.54 9.57
N ALA A 110 6.83 18.17 9.25
CA ALA A 110 7.63 17.82 8.08
C ALA A 110 8.95 17.14 8.46
N SER A 111 9.62 16.61 7.45
CA SER A 111 10.99 16.11 7.55
C SER A 111 11.81 16.63 6.39
N PRO A 112 13.14 16.72 6.52
CA PRO A 112 14.01 17.11 5.42
C PRO A 112 13.75 16.27 4.16
N ASP A 113 13.54 16.94 3.03
CA ASP A 113 13.25 16.29 1.75
C ASP A 113 14.45 16.45 0.81
N ARG A 114 14.92 15.31 0.26
CA ARG A 114 16.13 15.27 -0.58
C ARG A 114 16.00 16.13 -1.84
N GLU A 115 14.83 16.12 -2.48
CA GLU A 115 14.63 16.89 -3.71
C GLU A 115 14.58 18.39 -3.41
N LYS A 116 13.87 18.80 -2.35
CA LYS A 116 13.87 20.20 -1.90
C LYS A 116 15.28 20.69 -1.55
N ILE A 117 16.06 19.92 -0.78
CA ILE A 117 17.44 20.27 -0.43
C ILE A 117 18.31 20.40 -1.68
N ARG A 118 18.21 19.43 -2.61
CA ARG A 118 18.99 19.47 -3.85
C ARG A 118 18.69 20.75 -4.64
N ASN A 119 17.42 21.07 -4.84
CA ASN A 119 17.03 22.25 -5.60
C ASN A 119 17.55 23.53 -4.94
N LEU A 120 17.44 23.68 -3.62
CA LEU A 120 17.97 24.84 -2.90
C LEU A 120 19.51 24.97 -2.99
N ILE A 121 20.24 23.85 -3.10
CA ILE A 121 21.68 23.87 -3.34
C ILE A 121 21.98 24.27 -4.80
N GLU A 122 21.22 23.74 -5.76
CA GLU A 122 21.35 24.06 -7.19
C GLU A 122 21.03 25.54 -7.48
N ASP A 123 20.05 26.10 -6.77
CA ASP A 123 19.62 27.50 -6.86
C ASP A 123 20.56 28.47 -6.09
N GLY A 124 21.47 27.93 -5.27
CA GLY A 124 22.46 28.72 -4.51
C GLY A 124 21.95 29.27 -3.17
N ASP A 125 20.75 28.89 -2.75
CA ASP A 125 20.13 29.30 -1.49
C ASP A 125 20.77 28.60 -0.27
N LEU A 126 21.33 27.41 -0.45
CA LEU A 126 22.00 26.63 0.60
C LEU A 126 23.36 26.10 0.14
N ASP A 127 24.32 26.03 1.06
CA ASP A 127 25.62 25.40 0.81
C ASP A 127 25.56 23.91 1.18
N SER A 128 25.96 23.07 0.22
CA SER A 128 26.18 21.63 0.40
C SER A 128 27.00 21.26 1.66
N ARG A 129 27.95 22.12 2.08
CA ARG A 129 28.78 21.90 3.27
C ARG A 129 27.97 21.88 4.57
N GLN A 130 26.82 22.57 4.61
CA GLN A 130 25.96 22.62 5.80
C GLN A 130 25.32 21.27 6.13
N PHE A 131 25.28 20.34 5.17
CA PHE A 131 24.71 19.00 5.33
C PHE A 131 25.77 17.93 5.59
N HIS A 132 27.05 18.27 5.63
CA HIS A 132 28.13 17.31 5.83
C HIS A 132 28.04 16.67 7.23
N GLY A 133 28.02 15.34 7.30
CA GLY A 133 27.87 14.60 8.56
C GLY A 133 26.45 14.53 9.13
N ALA A 134 25.47 15.20 8.50
CA ALA A 134 24.08 15.26 8.96
C ALA A 134 23.14 14.26 8.25
N PHE A 135 23.68 13.20 7.65
CA PHE A 135 22.89 12.15 7.01
C PHE A 135 23.58 10.78 7.11
N THR A 136 22.79 9.71 7.06
CA THR A 136 23.26 8.34 6.85
C THR A 136 22.83 7.87 5.48
N LYS A 137 23.76 7.30 4.70
CA LYS A 137 23.45 6.68 3.41
C LYS A 137 23.23 5.18 3.61
N GLU A 138 22.02 4.72 3.32
CA GLU A 138 21.68 3.30 3.26
C GLU A 138 21.35 2.95 1.81
N ILE A 139 22.03 1.94 1.24
CA ILE A 139 21.71 1.42 -0.08
C ILE A 139 20.69 0.29 0.09
N LYS A 140 19.43 0.56 -0.27
CA LYS A 140 18.38 -0.46 -0.34
C LYS A 140 18.24 -0.97 -1.76
N SER A 141 18.63 -2.22 -1.99
CA SER A 141 18.32 -2.91 -3.25
C SER A 141 16.86 -3.34 -3.23
N THR A 142 16.11 -2.95 -4.25
CA THR A 142 14.75 -3.47 -4.51
C THR A 142 14.76 -4.10 -5.89
N ILE A 143 14.38 -5.38 -5.98
CA ILE A 143 14.31 -6.12 -7.23
C ILE A 143 12.86 -6.09 -7.72
N TYR A 144 12.65 -5.56 -8.93
CA TYR A 144 11.35 -5.56 -9.59
C TYR A 144 11.37 -6.52 -10.78
N VAL A 145 10.62 -7.61 -10.69
CA VAL A 145 10.49 -8.58 -11.78
C VAL A 145 9.09 -8.44 -12.39
N THR A 146 9.03 -7.92 -13.61
CA THR A 146 7.77 -7.73 -14.35
C THR A 146 7.82 -8.44 -15.70
N ARG A 147 6.75 -9.16 -16.04
CA ARG A 147 6.62 -9.78 -17.37
C ARG A 147 6.22 -8.71 -18.41
N LYS A 148 7.04 -8.53 -19.43
CA LYS A 148 6.68 -7.74 -20.62
C LYS A 148 6.00 -8.65 -21.65
N LYS A 149 4.85 -8.23 -22.19
CA LYS A 149 4.25 -8.94 -23.35
C LYS A 149 5.19 -8.79 -24.55
N LYS A 150 5.53 -9.90 -25.22
CA LYS A 150 6.15 -9.84 -26.55
C LYS A 150 5.14 -9.24 -27.52
N TYR A 151 5.51 -8.18 -28.22
CA TYR A 151 4.75 -7.69 -29.35
C TYR A 151 5.00 -8.64 -30.53
N GLU A 152 3.99 -9.39 -30.93
CA GLU A 152 4.00 -10.04 -32.25
C GLU A 152 3.78 -8.96 -33.30
N LYS A 153 4.83 -8.65 -34.06
CA LYS A 153 4.72 -7.86 -35.28
C LYS A 153 3.84 -8.69 -36.22
N LYS A 154 2.57 -8.30 -36.40
CA LYS A 154 1.77 -8.80 -37.52
C LYS A 154 2.53 -8.43 -38.79
N LEU A 155 3.27 -9.37 -39.38
CA LEU A 155 3.68 -9.26 -40.77
C LEU A 155 2.39 -9.34 -41.58
N GLY A 156 1.97 -8.19 -42.10
CA GLY A 156 0.98 -8.15 -43.16
C GLY A 156 1.63 -8.66 -44.44
N MET A 157 1.13 -9.79 -44.93
CA MET A 157 0.92 -10.08 -46.35
C MET A 157 -0.40 -10.84 -46.45
#